data_AF-A0A0Q8ABE5-F1
#
_entry.id   AF-A0A0Q8ABE5-F1
#
_cell.length_a   1.000
_cell.length_b   1.000
_cell.length_c   1.000
_cell.angle_alpha   90.00
_cell.angle_beta   90.00
_cell.angle_gamma   90.00
#
_symmetry.space_group_name_H-M   'P 1'
#
loop_
_entity.id
_entity.type
_entity.pdbx_description
1 polymer ?
#
loop_
_entity_poly.entity_id
_entity_poly.type
_entity_poly.pdbx_seq_one_letter_code
_entity_poly.pdbx_strand_id
1 'polypeptide(L)'
;MNALQKLYIVSHPLRISRYGAHTSLSTCERVEIIDALTQTLNTTLGILAQLKRGQQTVRNVSFLPVQQLFHRLVRVNADYAEFLADGITDLGGYVETAALYSLNDSRESQCFADCLTGICQGTRRLRAFDALLRDCCDSAIENKDTASKRFFEECARHNARFLSLLEDNLAREQPY
;
A
#
# COMPACT_ATOMS: atom_id res chain seq x y z
N MET A 1 -15.17 42.82 -12.95
CA MET A 1 -14.15 42.24 -12.06
C MET A 1 -14.56 40.81 -11.75
N ASN A 2 -13.92 39.83 -12.37
CA ASN A 2 -14.35 38.43 -12.34
C ASN A 2 -13.08 37.55 -12.27
N ALA A 3 -12.68 37.12 -11.07
CA ALA A 3 -11.43 36.38 -10.87
C ALA A 3 -11.40 35.48 -9.62
N LEU A 4 -12.54 34.98 -9.12
CA LEU A 4 -12.55 34.12 -7.92
C LEU A 4 -13.38 32.84 -8.03
N GLN A 5 -13.79 32.42 -9.24
CA GLN A 5 -14.59 31.19 -9.45
C GLN A 5 -13.90 30.11 -10.28
N LYS A 6 -12.56 30.10 -10.33
CA LYS A 6 -11.78 28.98 -10.86
C LYS A 6 -10.96 28.31 -9.77
N LEU A 7 -11.62 27.90 -8.69
CA LEU A 7 -11.06 26.93 -7.76
C LEU A 7 -11.62 25.56 -8.12
N TYR A 8 -10.80 24.79 -8.85
CA TYR A 8 -10.71 23.33 -8.83
C TYR A 8 -12.02 22.57 -8.60
N ILE A 9 -12.90 22.57 -9.60
CA ILE A 9 -13.79 21.42 -9.81
C ILE A 9 -12.98 20.40 -10.61
N VAL A 10 -12.13 19.66 -9.91
CA VAL A 10 -11.62 18.39 -10.45
C VAL A 10 -12.82 17.46 -10.43
N SER A 11 -13.52 17.43 -11.55
CA SER A 11 -14.67 16.58 -11.81
C SER A 11 -14.20 15.15 -12.08
N HIS A 12 -13.64 14.51 -11.05
CA HIS A 12 -13.80 13.07 -10.97
C HIS A 12 -15.27 12.84 -10.62
N PRO A 13 -16.00 11.96 -11.33
CA PRO A 13 -17.33 11.57 -10.87
C PRO A 13 -17.17 11.15 -9.42
N LEU A 14 -17.96 11.74 -8.51
CA LEU A 14 -18.02 11.36 -7.10
C LEU A 14 -18.25 9.85 -7.05
N ARG A 15 -17.16 9.07 -7.02
CA ARG A 15 -17.24 7.65 -6.86
C ARG A 15 -17.65 7.50 -5.42
N ILE A 16 -18.89 7.07 -5.22
CA ILE A 16 -19.37 6.70 -3.90
C ILE A 16 -18.36 5.69 -3.38
N SER A 17 -17.65 6.08 -2.30
CA SER A 17 -16.68 5.24 -1.62
C SER A 17 -17.26 3.84 -1.45
N ARG A 18 -16.52 2.77 -1.83
CA ARG A 18 -17.01 1.38 -1.79
C ARG A 18 -17.65 0.98 -0.46
N TYR A 19 -17.23 1.64 0.62
CA TYR A 19 -17.67 1.36 1.98
C TYR A 19 -18.46 2.50 2.63
N GLY A 20 -18.61 3.64 1.95
CA GLY A 20 -19.25 4.85 2.50
C GLY A 20 -18.38 5.65 3.49
N ALA A 21 -17.12 5.27 3.70
CA ALA A 21 -16.23 5.92 4.68
C ALA A 21 -15.95 7.39 4.33
N HIS A 22 -15.94 7.76 3.05
CA HIS A 22 -15.78 9.15 2.61
C HIS A 22 -16.81 10.10 3.25
N THR A 23 -18.06 9.66 3.42
CA THR A 23 -19.11 10.49 4.02
C THR A 23 -19.15 10.39 5.53
N SER A 24 -18.52 9.38 6.11
CA SER A 24 -18.60 9.09 7.53
C SER A 24 -17.47 9.74 8.33
N LEU A 25 -16.25 9.67 7.79
CA LEU A 25 -15.09 10.37 8.36
C LEU A 25 -15.21 11.88 8.19
N SER A 26 -14.77 12.63 9.19
CA SER A 26 -14.56 14.08 9.06
C SER A 26 -13.48 14.39 8.03
N THR A 27 -13.43 15.63 7.55
CA THR A 27 -12.40 16.04 6.57
C THR A 27 -10.99 15.88 7.12
N CYS A 28 -10.76 16.13 8.41
CA CYS A 28 -9.44 15.98 9.04
C CYS A 28 -9.02 14.50 9.05
N GLU A 29 -9.90 13.63 9.53
CA GLU A 29 -9.65 12.18 9.58
C GLU A 29 -9.42 11.61 8.17
N ARG A 30 -10.19 12.04 7.16
CA ARG A 30 -9.96 11.59 5.77
C ARG A 30 -8.56 11.95 5.28
N VAL A 31 -8.09 13.17 5.54
CA VAL A 31 -6.74 13.60 5.13
C VAL A 31 -5.68 12.74 5.81
N GLU A 32 -5.79 12.51 7.11
CA GLU A 32 -4.85 11.68 7.87
C GLU A 32 -4.80 10.23 7.35
N ILE A 33 -5.97 9.64 7.08
CA ILE A 33 -6.06 8.28 6.53
C ILE A 33 -5.53 8.21 5.09
N ILE A 34 -5.82 9.21 4.25
CA ILE A 34 -5.25 9.31 2.90
C ILE A 34 -3.73 9.38 2.96
N ASP A 35 -3.17 10.16 3.88
CA ASP A 35 -1.71 10.26 4.04
C ASP A 35 -1.11 8.92 4.48
N ALA A 36 -1.72 8.24 5.46
CA ALA A 36 -1.27 6.92 5.92
C ALA A 36 -1.33 5.86 4.79
N LEU A 37 -2.41 5.84 4.01
CA LEU A 37 -2.54 4.95 2.85
C LEU A 37 -1.53 5.29 1.76
N THR A 38 -1.25 6.57 1.52
CA THR A 38 -0.27 7.02 0.53
C THR A 38 1.14 6.60 0.92
N GLN A 39 1.51 6.74 2.20
CA GLN A 39 2.79 6.24 2.72
C GLN A 39 2.91 4.72 2.61
N THR A 40 1.81 4.01 2.86
CA THR A 40 1.74 2.55 2.72
C THR A 40 1.83 2.11 1.26
N LEU A 41 1.19 2.84 0.34
CA LEU A 41 1.30 2.62 -1.10
C LEU A 41 2.74 2.82 -1.58
N ASN A 42 3.38 3.91 -1.15
CA ASN A 42 4.80 4.16 -1.48
C ASN A 42 5.70 3.05 -0.97
N THR A 43 5.45 2.56 0.25
CA THR A 43 6.17 1.41 0.81
C THR A 43 5.95 0.15 -0.04
N THR A 44 4.70 -0.11 -0.42
CA THR A 44 4.32 -1.29 -1.23
C THR A 44 4.97 -1.25 -2.61
N LEU A 45 4.98 -0.08 -3.27
CA LEU A 45 5.66 0.14 -4.55
C LEU A 45 7.19 0.02 -4.43
N GLY A 46 7.77 0.48 -3.32
CA GLY A 46 9.18 0.25 -3.02
C GLY A 46 9.51 -1.24 -2.92
N ILE A 47 8.70 -2.01 -2.19
CA ILE A 47 8.83 -3.49 -2.12
C ILE A 47 8.69 -4.10 -3.52
N LEU A 48 7.74 -3.61 -4.34
CA LEU A 48 7.53 -4.11 -5.71
C LEU A 48 8.75 -3.92 -6.60
N ALA A 49 9.40 -2.75 -6.51
CA ALA A 49 10.65 -2.48 -7.22
C ALA A 49 11.75 -3.46 -6.79
N GLN A 50 11.91 -3.69 -5.48
CA GLN A 50 12.89 -4.64 -4.96
C GLN A 50 12.60 -6.09 -5.37
N LEU A 51 11.34 -6.49 -5.40
CA LEU A 51 10.94 -7.81 -5.89
C LEU A 51 11.25 -7.99 -7.38
N LYS A 52 10.94 -6.99 -8.22
CA LYS A 52 11.26 -7.02 -9.65
C LYS A 52 12.77 -7.08 -9.91
N ARG A 53 13.57 -6.36 -9.13
CA ARG A 53 15.05 -6.47 -9.19
C ARG A 53 15.52 -7.85 -8.76
N GLY A 54 14.97 -8.38 -7.66
CA GLY A 54 15.21 -9.74 -7.22
C GLY A 54 14.95 -10.76 -8.32
N GLN A 55 13.83 -10.64 -9.05
CA GLN A 55 13.52 -11.48 -10.21
C GLN A 55 14.60 -11.44 -11.29
N GLN A 56 15.11 -10.25 -11.62
CA GLN A 56 16.16 -10.10 -12.62
C GLN A 56 17.44 -10.80 -12.17
N THR A 57 17.82 -10.67 -10.89
CA THR A 57 19.02 -11.30 -10.34
C THR A 57 18.91 -12.82 -10.29
N VAL A 58 17.73 -13.37 -9.99
CA VAL A 58 17.53 -14.84 -9.95
C VAL A 58 17.22 -15.45 -11.32
N ARG A 59 17.06 -14.65 -12.38
CA ARG A 59 16.71 -15.14 -13.73
C ARG A 59 17.74 -16.10 -14.32
N ASN A 60 19.02 -15.88 -13.99
CA ASN A 60 20.13 -16.70 -14.48
C ASN A 60 20.44 -17.90 -13.57
N VAL A 61 19.73 -18.04 -12.46
CA VAL A 61 19.91 -19.15 -11.52
C VAL A 61 18.93 -20.26 -11.87
N SER A 62 19.38 -21.51 -11.90
CA SER A 62 18.58 -22.70 -12.21
C SER A 62 17.57 -23.10 -11.14
N PHE A 63 17.35 -22.25 -10.13
CA PHE A 63 16.47 -22.54 -9.00
C PHE A 63 15.04 -22.03 -9.23
N LEU A 64 14.30 -22.81 -10.02
CA LEU A 64 12.92 -22.52 -10.41
C LEU A 64 11.97 -22.15 -9.24
N PRO A 65 12.05 -22.77 -8.04
CA PRO A 65 11.15 -22.41 -6.94
C PRO A 65 11.30 -20.95 -6.48
N VAL A 66 12.52 -20.41 -6.43
CA VAL A 66 12.73 -18.99 -6.04
C VAL A 66 12.21 -18.06 -7.14
N GLN A 67 12.40 -18.40 -8.41
CA GLN A 67 11.82 -17.63 -9.50
C GLN A 67 10.29 -17.57 -9.39
N GLN A 68 9.63 -18.71 -9.18
CA GLN A 68 8.18 -18.78 -9.02
C GLN A 68 7.68 -17.99 -7.80
N LEU A 69 8.39 -18.08 -6.67
CA LEU A 69 8.09 -17.31 -5.48
C LEU A 69 8.10 -15.80 -5.78
N PHE A 70 9.16 -15.30 -6.40
CA PHE A 70 9.26 -13.87 -6.71
C PHE A 70 8.19 -13.42 -7.72
N HIS A 71 7.84 -14.24 -8.72
CA HIS A 71 6.71 -13.96 -9.61
C HIS A 71 5.38 -13.86 -8.85
N ARG A 72 5.13 -14.79 -7.92
CA ARG A 72 3.94 -14.75 -7.06
C ARG A 72 3.91 -13.48 -6.20
N LEU A 73 5.03 -13.14 -5.58
CA LEU A 73 5.15 -11.96 -4.70
C LEU A 73 4.95 -10.65 -5.48
N VAL A 74 5.53 -10.52 -6.67
CA VAL A 74 5.33 -9.35 -7.55
C VAL A 74 3.85 -9.17 -7.88
N ARG A 75 3.15 -10.26 -8.23
CA ARG A 75 1.71 -10.21 -8.53
C ARG A 75 0.89 -9.79 -7.32
N VAL A 76 1.06 -10.45 -6.18
CA VAL A 76 0.29 -10.14 -4.97
C VAL A 76 0.56 -8.72 -4.47
N ASN A 77 1.81 -8.25 -4.56
CA ASN A 77 2.15 -6.87 -4.22
C ASN A 77 1.45 -5.87 -5.16
N ALA A 78 1.45 -6.11 -6.47
CA ALA A 78 0.75 -5.26 -7.43
C ALA A 78 -0.76 -5.18 -7.13
N ASP A 79 -1.40 -6.32 -6.84
CA ASP A 79 -2.83 -6.38 -6.46
C ASP A 79 -3.08 -5.56 -5.17
N TYR A 80 -2.15 -5.60 -4.20
CA TYR A 80 -2.27 -4.81 -2.98
C TYR A 80 -2.05 -3.31 -3.20
N ALA A 81 -1.09 -2.93 -4.04
CA ALA A 81 -0.87 -1.55 -4.43
C ALA A 81 -2.11 -0.95 -5.14
N GLU A 82 -2.77 -1.72 -6.00
CA GLU A 82 -4.01 -1.32 -6.64
C GLU A 82 -5.14 -1.11 -5.62
N PHE A 83 -5.30 -2.05 -4.67
CA PHE A 83 -6.26 -1.89 -3.57
C PHE A 83 -6.03 -0.61 -2.76
N LEU A 84 -4.77 -0.28 -2.43
CA LEU A 84 -4.45 0.95 -1.70
C LEU A 84 -4.76 2.21 -2.53
N ALA A 85 -4.44 2.21 -3.82
CA ALA A 85 -4.73 3.32 -4.72
C ALA A 85 -6.25 3.57 -4.87
N ASP A 86 -7.01 2.48 -4.99
CA ASP A 86 -8.47 2.51 -4.96
C ASP A 86 -9.00 3.09 -3.65
N GLY A 87 -8.46 2.65 -2.50
CA GLY A 87 -8.85 3.14 -1.19
C GLY A 87 -8.60 4.65 -1.00
N ILE A 88 -7.46 5.15 -1.48
CA ILE A 88 -7.15 6.59 -1.46
C ILE A 88 -8.16 7.37 -2.31
N THR A 89 -8.44 6.88 -3.51
CA THR A 89 -9.37 7.53 -4.44
C THR A 89 -10.80 7.52 -3.90
N ASP A 90 -11.22 6.42 -3.29
CA ASP A 90 -12.53 6.27 -2.64
C ASP A 90 -12.71 7.24 -1.47
N LEU A 91 -11.62 7.67 -0.81
CA LEU A 91 -11.65 8.71 0.24
C LEU A 91 -11.52 10.14 -0.31
N GLY A 92 -11.44 10.30 -1.63
CA GLY A 92 -11.34 11.59 -2.30
C GLY A 92 -9.90 12.08 -2.51
N GLY A 93 -8.91 11.23 -2.24
CA GLY A 93 -7.52 11.48 -2.59
C GLY A 93 -7.24 11.27 -4.08
N TYR A 94 -6.04 11.66 -4.51
CA TYR A 94 -5.58 11.47 -5.88
C TYR A 94 -4.30 10.64 -5.89
N VAL A 95 -4.26 9.62 -6.75
CA VAL A 95 -3.10 8.74 -6.92
C VAL A 95 -2.70 8.69 -8.38
N GLU A 96 -1.49 9.13 -8.69
CA GLU A 96 -0.88 8.94 -10.00
C GLU A 96 0.09 7.75 -9.94
N THR A 97 -0.46 6.55 -10.09
CA THR A 97 0.29 5.30 -9.91
C THR A 97 1.52 5.22 -10.81
N ALA A 98 1.42 5.64 -12.08
CA ALA A 98 2.54 5.64 -13.03
C ALA A 98 3.73 6.49 -12.57
N ALA A 99 3.46 7.68 -12.03
CA ALA A 99 4.50 8.54 -11.47
C ALA A 99 5.17 7.88 -10.25
N LEU A 100 4.38 7.31 -9.35
CA LEU A 100 4.90 6.61 -8.17
C LEU A 100 5.73 5.36 -8.52
N TYR A 101 5.33 4.61 -9.54
CA TYR A 101 6.11 3.49 -10.07
C TYR A 101 7.47 3.95 -10.56
N SER A 102 7.52 5.04 -11.34
CA SER A 102 8.77 5.57 -11.88
C SER A 102 9.75 6.05 -10.81
N LEU A 103 9.24 6.63 -9.72
CA LEU A 103 10.06 7.10 -8.59
C LEU A 103 10.74 5.95 -7.85
N ASN A 104 10.08 4.80 -7.76
CA ASN A 104 10.62 3.61 -7.09
C ASN A 104 11.56 2.79 -7.99
N ASP A 105 11.60 3.08 -9.29
CA ASP A 105 12.45 2.39 -10.26
C ASP A 105 13.83 3.08 -10.37
N SER A 106 14.59 3.10 -9.26
CA SER A 106 15.98 3.57 -9.29
C SER A 106 16.88 2.67 -10.17
N ARG A 107 17.73 3.28 -11.01
CA ARG A 107 18.56 2.57 -11.99
C ARG A 107 19.89 2.02 -11.44
N GLU A 108 20.10 2.10 -10.13
CA GLU A 108 21.34 1.62 -9.52
C GLU A 108 21.35 0.09 -9.46
N SER A 109 22.46 -0.50 -9.88
CA SER A 109 22.68 -1.94 -9.83
C SER A 109 22.81 -2.39 -8.37
N GLN A 110 21.81 -3.09 -7.86
CA GLN A 110 21.77 -3.62 -6.50
C GLN A 110 21.96 -5.15 -6.51
N CYS A 111 22.64 -5.70 -5.49
CA CYS A 111 22.76 -7.15 -5.37
C CYS A 111 21.47 -7.75 -4.78
N PHE A 112 21.35 -9.08 -4.83
CA PHE A 112 20.16 -9.77 -4.30
C PHE A 112 19.94 -9.53 -2.80
N ALA A 113 21.01 -9.44 -2.01
CA ALA A 113 20.93 -9.19 -0.57
C ALA A 113 20.40 -7.79 -0.24
N ASP A 114 20.75 -6.78 -1.05
CA ASP A 114 20.21 -5.42 -0.91
C ASP A 114 18.70 -5.41 -1.19
N CYS A 115 18.25 -6.18 -2.19
CA CYS A 115 16.83 -6.32 -2.49
C CYS A 115 16.07 -6.91 -1.30
N LEU A 116 16.58 -7.98 -0.70
CA LEU A 116 15.98 -8.58 0.50
C LEU A 116 15.95 -7.59 1.68
N THR A 117 17.03 -6.83 1.88
CA THR A 117 17.09 -5.81 2.94
C THR A 117 16.02 -4.73 2.75
N GLY A 118 15.83 -4.24 1.53
CA GLY A 118 14.78 -3.28 1.20
C GLY A 118 13.37 -3.84 1.44
N ILE A 119 13.13 -5.12 1.09
CA ILE A 119 11.86 -5.80 1.36
C ILE A 119 11.62 -5.91 2.87
N CYS A 120 12.63 -6.30 3.65
CA CYS A 120 12.52 -6.40 5.12
C CYS A 120 12.22 -5.04 5.76
N GLN A 121 12.87 -3.97 5.31
CA GLN A 121 12.58 -2.61 5.79
C GLN A 121 11.14 -2.18 5.48
N GLY A 122 10.66 -2.46 4.27
CA GLY A 122 9.27 -2.21 3.88
C GLY A 122 8.28 -3.02 4.73
N THR A 123 8.59 -4.29 4.99
CA THR A 123 7.76 -5.18 5.82
C THR A 123 7.58 -4.63 7.24
N ARG A 124 8.64 -4.07 7.85
CA ARG A 124 8.53 -3.41 9.17
C ARG A 124 7.58 -2.21 9.15
N ARG A 125 7.57 -1.42 8.07
CA ARG A 125 6.64 -0.29 7.92
C ARG A 125 5.19 -0.77 7.76
N LEU A 126 4.97 -1.87 7.02
CA LEU A 126 3.64 -2.48 6.91
C LEU A 126 3.12 -2.97 8.28
N ARG A 127 4.00 -3.45 9.17
CA ARG A 127 3.59 -3.84 10.55
C ARG A 127 3.15 -2.63 11.37
N ALA A 128 3.83 -1.50 11.23
CA ALA A 128 3.43 -0.27 11.92
C ALA A 128 2.06 0.21 11.43
N PHE A 129 1.76 0.03 10.14
CA PHE A 129 0.45 0.36 9.57
C PHE A 129 -0.69 -0.53 10.15
N ASP A 130 -0.43 -1.81 10.45
CA ASP A 130 -1.42 -2.67 11.13
C ASP A 130 -1.84 -2.13 12.51
N ALA A 131 -0.92 -1.52 13.25
CA ALA A 131 -1.25 -0.91 14.54
C ALA A 131 -2.18 0.29 14.35
N LEU A 132 -1.87 1.18 13.40
CA LEU A 132 -2.72 2.31 13.04
C LEU A 132 -4.13 1.86 12.63
N LEU A 133 -4.23 0.84 11.78
CA LEU A 133 -5.53 0.31 11.35
C LEU A 133 -6.36 -0.25 12.50
N ARG A 134 -5.72 -0.85 13.50
CA ARG A 134 -6.41 -1.33 14.71
C ARG A 134 -6.99 -0.17 15.50
N ASP A 135 -6.20 0.88 15.74
CA ASP A 135 -6.65 2.07 16.47
C ASP A 135 -7.82 2.76 15.72
N CYS A 136 -7.75 2.83 14.39
CA CYS A 136 -8.83 3.36 13.56
C CYS A 136 -10.10 2.49 13.62
N CYS A 137 -9.97 1.16 13.60
CA CYS A 137 -11.08 0.24 13.80
C CYS A 137 -11.76 0.43 15.16
N ASP A 138 -10.97 0.52 16.24
CA ASP A 138 -11.48 0.69 17.60
C ASP A 138 -12.23 2.01 17.73
N SER A 139 -11.66 3.12 17.22
CA SER A 139 -12.34 4.42 17.16
C SER A 139 -13.66 4.37 16.36
N ALA A 140 -13.68 3.69 15.21
CA ALA A 140 -14.90 3.54 14.42
C ALA A 140 -15.98 2.74 15.17
N ILE A 141 -15.60 1.71 15.94
CA ILE A 141 -16.51 0.93 16.78
C ILE A 141 -17.10 1.82 17.89
N GLU A 142 -16.27 2.58 18.60
CA GLU A 142 -16.70 3.49 19.67
C GLU A 142 -17.71 4.53 19.16
N ASN A 143 -17.48 5.06 17.96
CA ASN A 143 -18.34 6.04 17.31
C ASN A 143 -19.54 5.44 16.55
N LYS A 144 -19.71 4.11 16.57
CA LYS A 144 -20.75 3.37 15.81
C LYS A 144 -20.71 3.65 14.30
N ASP A 145 -19.53 3.99 13.79
CA ASP A 145 -19.28 4.22 12.38
C ASP A 145 -19.04 2.89 11.66
N THR A 146 -20.12 2.33 11.12
CA THR A 146 -20.06 1.03 10.42
C THR A 146 -19.33 1.14 9.08
N ALA A 147 -19.37 2.31 8.43
CA ALA A 147 -18.79 2.52 7.11
C ALA A 147 -17.25 2.54 7.20
N SER A 148 -16.72 3.36 8.12
CA SER A 148 -15.29 3.47 8.37
C SER A 148 -14.73 2.20 9.00
N LYS A 149 -15.46 1.57 9.94
CA LYS A 149 -15.09 0.27 10.49
C LYS A 149 -14.83 -0.75 9.37
N ARG A 150 -15.80 -0.90 8.45
CA ARG A 150 -15.67 -1.86 7.35
C ARG A 150 -14.49 -1.54 6.45
N PHE A 151 -14.26 -0.25 6.16
CA PHE A 151 -13.09 0.17 5.39
C PHE A 151 -11.77 -0.24 6.06
N PHE A 152 -11.61 0.04 7.36
CA PHE A 152 -10.40 -0.30 8.10
C PHE A 152 -10.20 -1.82 8.25
N GLU A 153 -11.27 -2.60 8.44
CA GLU A 153 -11.22 -4.07 8.46
C GLU A 153 -10.73 -4.65 7.11
N GLU A 154 -11.17 -4.07 6.00
CA GLU A 154 -10.71 -4.47 4.65
C GLU A 154 -9.23 -4.13 4.47
N CYS A 155 -8.82 -2.92 4.85
CA CYS A 155 -7.40 -2.52 4.84
C CYS A 155 -6.55 -3.46 5.68
N ALA A 156 -6.99 -3.79 6.90
CA ALA A 156 -6.26 -4.67 7.81
C ALA A 156 -6.12 -6.08 7.23
N ARG A 157 -7.19 -6.62 6.64
CA ARG A 157 -7.16 -7.95 6.02
C ARG A 157 -6.19 -8.01 4.84
N HIS A 158 -6.22 -7.00 3.97
CA HIS A 158 -5.33 -6.93 2.81
C HIS A 158 -3.87 -6.76 3.24
N ASN A 159 -3.60 -5.88 4.22
CA ASN A 159 -2.27 -5.69 4.77
C ASN A 159 -1.74 -6.99 5.39
N ALA A 160 -2.50 -7.59 6.32
CA ALA A 160 -2.11 -8.83 7.01
C ALA A 160 -1.84 -9.99 6.04
N ARG A 161 -2.67 -10.16 5.00
CA ARG A 161 -2.47 -11.18 3.96
C ARG A 161 -1.17 -10.98 3.20
N PHE A 162 -0.82 -9.74 2.88
CA PHE A 162 0.42 -9.44 2.18
C PHE A 162 1.63 -9.59 3.10
N LEU A 163 1.50 -9.14 4.35
CA LEU A 163 2.52 -9.24 5.39
C LEU A 163 2.89 -10.69 5.68
N SER A 164 1.90 -11.56 5.89
CA SER A 164 2.14 -12.98 6.13
C SER A 164 2.88 -13.64 4.97
N LEU A 165 2.52 -13.28 3.72
CA LEU A 165 3.19 -13.79 2.54
C LEU A 165 4.68 -13.38 2.47
N LEU A 166 5.01 -12.15 2.88
CA LEU A 166 6.39 -11.69 2.96
C LEU A 166 7.16 -12.38 4.10
N GLU A 167 6.57 -12.49 5.29
CA GLU A 167 7.21 -13.07 6.47
C GLU A 167 7.47 -14.57 6.33
N ASP A 168 6.51 -15.31 5.78
CA ASP A 168 6.62 -16.76 5.60
C ASP A 168 7.71 -17.14 4.59
N ASN A 169 8.06 -16.22 3.67
CA ASN A 169 8.90 -16.54 2.52
C ASN A 169 10.23 -15.79 2.47
N LEU A 170 10.32 -14.58 3.04
CA LEU A 170 11.49 -13.71 2.91
C LEU A 170 11.96 -13.08 4.22
N ALA A 171 11.05 -12.79 5.15
CA ALA A 171 11.31 -11.96 6.31
C ALA A 171 11.04 -12.70 7.63
N ARG A 172 11.78 -13.78 7.91
CA ARG A 172 11.96 -14.24 9.29
C ARG A 172 13.08 -13.44 9.93
N GLU A 173 12.75 -12.69 10.98
CA GLU A 173 13.78 -12.22 11.91
C GLU A 173 14.48 -13.47 12.47
N GLN A 174 15.76 -13.64 12.14
CA GLN A 174 16.60 -14.56 12.91
C GLN A 174 16.79 -13.91 14.28
N PRO A 175 16.39 -14.58 15.38
CA PRO A 175 16.82 -14.15 16.70
C PRO A 175 18.33 -14.37 16.77
N TYR A 176 19.09 -13.28 16.75
CA TYR A 176 20.46 -13.26 17.25
C TYR A 176 20.47 -12.51 18.57
#